data_AF-A0A973NK19-F1
#
_entry.id   AF-A0A973NK19-F1
#
_cell.length_a   1.000
_cell.length_b   1.000
_cell.length_c   1.000
_cell.angle_alpha   90.00
_cell.angle_beta   90.00
_cell.angle_gamma   90.00
#
_symmetry.space_group_name_H-M   'P 1'
#
loop_
_entity.id
_entity.type
_entity.pdbx_description
1 polymer ?
#
loop_
_entity_poly.entity_id
_entity_poly.type
_entity_poly.pdbx_seq_one_letter_code
_entity_poly.pdbx_strand_id
1 'polypeptide(L)'
;MRQPPNSDFSRSLPPLHGGLLWLYRLCWCGLAVGALFFAMAEHGAQATTHAFGIAKTILLIALATLLLFRRPRDPVAALLSLAMLLWTISSSFQLSTTDQLPQIIDRFRFLLFALTLLLFPDGRWQPTWTAKVAAASAAIALLGILETLGFVPTTLFLPLAILCIIAAIFALVSRFRSATDYALRQQLKWVALGLVTGVGLILCARLGAALSAQAERSSTMDVAWDALFQTGIVIIALGFLASLLRYRLFDAETAISRSAAYAALTVSLVATFGGTEALIENLGQTFLGSGIGSISGAMAAAVAAVLLNPFHARVSAWAEHRFQPDLTRLKRELPEALATLGTNASTQTVARAVLPRINAAIHATRSALLIDGSIVGAEGIRLAEARSSVEGAMPAWDGNEGNEPFPVRLTIGRIVGDRRAMLLLGPRPDASLFAKEDLSAVRSVLPAIQRALSAAVLQEALNEAIEKRELSLRNEVRDLNSRLQAVEGKMATLGGNLPLV
;
A
#
# COMPACT_ATOMS: atom_id res chain seq x y z
N MET A 1 -42.89 6.27 -19.66
CA MET A 1 -42.01 5.09 -19.67
C MET A 1 -41.49 4.88 -18.26
N ARG A 2 -41.97 3.86 -17.55
CA ARG A 2 -41.50 3.48 -16.21
C ARG A 2 -40.17 2.77 -16.37
N GLN A 3 -39.10 3.30 -15.78
CA GLN A 3 -37.85 2.55 -15.63
C GLN A 3 -38.12 1.29 -14.78
N PRO A 4 -37.65 0.10 -15.20
CA PRO A 4 -37.75 -1.08 -14.37
C PRO A 4 -36.84 -0.92 -13.13
N PRO A 5 -37.21 -1.50 -11.97
CA PRO A 5 -36.39 -1.45 -10.78
C PRO A 5 -35.09 -2.23 -11.02
N ASN A 6 -33.95 -1.60 -10.75
CA ASN A 6 -32.64 -2.26 -10.71
C ASN A 6 -32.64 -3.32 -9.59
N SER A 7 -33.00 -4.55 -9.93
CA SER A 7 -32.86 -5.73 -9.07
C SER A 7 -31.50 -6.40 -9.27
N ASP A 8 -30.41 -5.63 -9.20
CA ASP A 8 -29.07 -6.22 -9.11
C ASP A 8 -28.71 -6.43 -7.63
N PHE A 9 -29.26 -7.49 -7.05
CA PHE A 9 -28.65 -8.17 -5.91
C PHE A 9 -27.29 -8.72 -6.35
N SER A 10 -26.30 -7.84 -6.43
CA SER A 10 -24.90 -8.22 -6.54
C SER A 10 -24.55 -9.05 -5.31
N ARG A 11 -24.56 -10.38 -5.46
CA ARG A 11 -24.23 -11.35 -4.41
C ARG A 11 -22.72 -11.30 -4.12
N SER A 12 -22.23 -10.20 -3.57
CA SER A 12 -20.95 -10.16 -2.84
C SER A 12 -21.18 -10.57 -1.40
N LEU A 13 -20.23 -11.26 -0.78
CA LEU A 13 -20.24 -11.42 0.67
C LEU A 13 -20.26 -10.03 1.34
N PRO A 14 -21.12 -9.81 2.34
CA PRO A 14 -21.13 -8.56 3.06
C PRO A 14 -19.78 -8.37 3.79
N PRO A 15 -19.24 -7.14 3.84
CA PRO A 15 -18.04 -6.85 4.61
C PRO A 15 -18.25 -7.17 6.09
N LEU A 16 -17.22 -7.69 6.76
CA LEU A 16 -17.30 -8.10 8.16
C LEU A 16 -17.52 -6.88 9.08
N HIS A 17 -18.64 -6.83 9.78
CA HIS A 17 -18.99 -5.78 10.74
C HIS A 17 -19.56 -6.38 12.04
N GLY A 18 -19.48 -5.62 13.13
CA GLY A 18 -20.08 -5.99 14.42
C GLY A 18 -19.56 -7.31 14.99
N GLY A 19 -20.47 -8.20 15.40
CA GLY A 19 -20.14 -9.47 16.05
C GLY A 19 -19.35 -10.45 15.19
N LEU A 20 -19.56 -10.47 13.86
CA LEU A 20 -18.83 -11.32 12.93
C LEU A 20 -17.32 -10.97 12.89
N LEU A 21 -17.00 -9.68 12.94
CA LEU A 21 -15.61 -9.21 12.98
C LEU A 21 -14.93 -9.61 14.30
N TRP A 22 -15.67 -9.55 15.41
CA TRP A 22 -15.16 -9.95 16.71
C TRP A 22 -14.93 -11.47 16.80
N LEU A 23 -15.88 -12.27 16.31
CA LEU A 23 -15.74 -13.72 16.23
C LEU A 23 -14.56 -14.15 15.36
N TYR A 24 -14.37 -13.49 14.20
CA TYR A 24 -13.19 -13.70 13.36
C TYR A 24 -11.89 -13.41 14.12
N ARG A 25 -11.78 -12.26 14.82
CA ARG A 25 -10.59 -11.91 15.61
C ARG A 25 -10.31 -12.91 16.73
N LEU A 26 -11.36 -13.39 17.39
CA LEU A 26 -11.23 -14.39 18.45
C LEU A 26 -10.72 -15.72 17.90
N CYS A 27 -11.32 -16.22 16.82
CA CYS A 27 -10.84 -17.42 16.11
C CYS A 27 -9.40 -17.24 15.62
N TRP A 28 -9.07 -16.07 15.07
CA TRP A 28 -7.73 -15.76 14.59
C TRP A 28 -6.71 -15.80 15.72
N CYS A 29 -6.99 -15.16 16.87
CA CYS A 29 -6.10 -15.19 18.03
C CYS A 29 -5.90 -16.62 18.56
N GLY A 30 -6.98 -17.40 18.66
CA GLY A 30 -6.89 -18.80 19.11
C GLY A 30 -6.02 -19.65 18.18
N LEU A 31 -6.21 -19.54 16.86
CA LEU A 31 -5.39 -20.24 15.88
C LEU A 31 -3.94 -19.76 15.84
N ALA A 32 -3.69 -18.46 16.03
CA ALA A 32 -2.32 -17.93 16.06
C ALA A 32 -1.54 -18.43 17.29
N VAL A 33 -2.18 -18.46 18.46
CA VAL A 33 -1.59 -19.04 19.69
C VAL A 33 -1.37 -20.54 19.50
N GLY A 34 -2.33 -21.27 18.93
CA GLY A 34 -2.17 -22.69 18.61
C GLY A 34 -1.00 -22.94 17.66
N ALA A 35 -0.90 -22.15 16.58
CA ALA A 35 0.19 -22.25 15.61
C ALA A 35 1.57 -22.03 16.25
N LEU A 36 1.71 -21.03 17.13
CA LEU A 36 2.95 -20.78 17.88
C LEU A 36 3.26 -21.93 18.85
N PHE A 37 2.26 -22.40 19.58
CA PHE A 37 2.41 -23.49 20.55
C PHE A 37 2.91 -24.77 19.86
N PHE A 38 2.27 -25.19 18.77
CA PHE A 38 2.67 -26.39 18.04
C PHE A 38 4.03 -26.23 17.35
N ALA A 39 4.36 -25.04 16.83
CA ALA A 39 5.67 -24.78 16.27
C ALA A 39 6.81 -24.88 17.31
N MET A 40 6.55 -24.52 18.56
CA MET A 40 7.53 -24.69 19.66
C MET A 40 7.54 -26.10 20.23
N ALA A 41 6.41 -26.81 20.20
CA ALA A 41 6.29 -28.16 20.73
C ALA A 41 6.90 -29.24 19.83
N GLU A 42 7.24 -28.92 18.58
CA GLU A 42 7.79 -29.88 17.60
C GLU A 42 9.21 -30.36 17.99
N HIS A 43 9.29 -31.45 18.75
CA HIS A 43 10.54 -32.08 19.17
C HIS A 43 10.67 -33.45 18.46
N GLY A 44 11.67 -33.65 17.57
CA GLY A 44 11.93 -34.98 17.00
C GLY A 44 12.51 -35.11 15.57
N ALA A 45 12.44 -34.10 14.71
CA ALA A 45 13.09 -34.08 13.40
C ALA A 45 14.57 -33.63 13.45
N GLN A 46 15.30 -33.87 12.37
CA GLN A 46 16.65 -33.34 12.18
C GLN A 46 16.64 -31.81 12.32
N ALA A 47 17.67 -31.24 12.97
CA ALA A 47 17.70 -29.81 13.32
C ALA A 47 17.47 -28.86 12.12
N THR A 48 17.87 -29.28 10.91
CA THR A 48 17.73 -28.51 9.68
C THR A 48 16.29 -28.46 9.14
N THR A 49 15.55 -29.57 9.10
CA THR A 49 14.14 -29.58 8.66
C THR A 49 13.23 -28.81 9.62
N HIS A 50 13.51 -28.92 10.92
CA HIS A 50 12.84 -28.15 11.96
C HIS A 50 13.02 -26.64 11.79
N ALA A 51 14.24 -26.19 11.47
CA ALA A 51 14.51 -24.77 11.25
C ALA A 51 13.68 -24.20 10.08
N PHE A 52 13.53 -24.95 8.97
CA PHE A 52 12.67 -24.55 7.85
C PHE A 52 11.19 -24.50 8.26
N GLY A 53 10.71 -25.50 9.01
CA GLY A 53 9.34 -25.57 9.50
C GLY A 53 8.97 -24.35 10.35
N ILE A 54 9.85 -24.00 11.30
CA ILE A 54 9.71 -22.81 12.15
C ILE A 54 9.72 -21.53 11.30
N ALA A 55 10.67 -21.40 10.37
CA ALA A 55 10.78 -20.22 9.51
C ALA A 55 9.51 -20.00 8.67
N LYS A 56 8.98 -21.07 8.06
CA LYS A 56 7.70 -21.06 7.34
C LYS A 56 6.54 -20.65 8.26
N THR A 57 6.47 -21.19 9.47
CA THR A 57 5.38 -20.88 10.41
C THR A 57 5.42 -19.42 10.85
N ILE A 58 6.60 -18.89 11.21
CA ILE A 58 6.79 -17.47 11.51
C ILE A 58 6.31 -16.60 10.34
N LEU A 59 6.72 -16.95 9.12
CA LEU A 59 6.37 -16.20 7.93
C LEU A 59 4.86 -16.23 7.66
N LEU A 60 4.21 -17.39 7.72
CA LEU A 60 2.77 -17.51 7.51
C LEU A 60 1.95 -16.78 8.59
N ILE A 61 2.38 -16.83 9.85
CA ILE A 61 1.76 -16.04 10.93
C ILE A 61 1.94 -14.55 10.65
N ALA A 62 3.12 -14.09 10.23
CA ALA A 62 3.36 -12.70 9.88
C ALA A 62 2.47 -12.24 8.71
N LEU A 63 2.31 -13.08 7.68
CA LEU A 63 1.43 -12.81 6.54
C LEU A 63 -0.04 -12.75 6.96
N ALA A 64 -0.51 -13.71 7.75
CA ALA A 64 -1.87 -13.74 8.28
C ALA A 64 -2.16 -12.50 9.16
N THR A 65 -1.17 -12.09 9.96
CA THR A 65 -1.24 -10.89 10.82
C THR A 65 -1.33 -9.62 9.97
N LEU A 66 -0.55 -9.55 8.91
CA LEU A 66 -0.58 -8.42 7.97
C LEU A 66 -1.95 -8.30 7.30
N LEU A 67 -2.57 -9.41 6.89
CA LEU A 67 -3.93 -9.43 6.35
C LEU A 67 -4.97 -8.97 7.37
N LEU A 68 -4.88 -9.44 8.62
CA LEU A 68 -5.77 -9.03 9.70
C LEU A 68 -5.75 -7.52 9.92
N PHE A 69 -4.56 -6.90 9.94
CA PHE A 69 -4.45 -5.46 10.18
C PHE A 69 -4.80 -4.60 8.96
N ARG A 70 -4.45 -5.06 7.75
CA ARG A 70 -4.64 -4.27 6.52
C ARG A 70 -6.00 -4.43 5.88
N ARG A 71 -6.62 -5.60 6.03
CA ARG A 71 -7.91 -5.97 5.41
C ARG A 71 -8.86 -6.60 6.44
N PRO A 72 -9.10 -5.98 7.63
CA PRO A 72 -9.89 -6.59 8.70
C PRO A 72 -11.35 -6.88 8.32
N ARG A 73 -11.92 -6.08 7.40
CA ARG A 73 -13.33 -6.18 6.99
C ARG A 73 -13.53 -7.00 5.72
N ASP A 74 -12.44 -7.43 5.07
CA ASP A 74 -12.49 -8.16 3.80
C ASP A 74 -12.65 -9.67 4.10
N PRO A 75 -13.77 -10.29 3.68
CA PRO A 75 -14.03 -11.70 3.98
C PRO A 75 -13.03 -12.63 3.29
N VAL A 76 -12.51 -12.28 2.11
CA VAL A 76 -11.55 -13.13 1.37
C VAL A 76 -10.20 -13.12 2.09
N ALA A 77 -9.75 -11.96 2.55
CA ALA A 77 -8.53 -11.84 3.36
C ALA A 77 -8.65 -12.59 4.70
N ALA A 78 -9.81 -12.55 5.34
CA ALA A 78 -10.08 -13.29 6.56
C ALA A 78 -10.00 -14.81 6.34
N LEU A 79 -10.68 -15.34 5.32
CA LEU A 79 -10.64 -16.77 4.96
C LEU A 79 -9.21 -17.24 4.67
N LEU A 80 -8.45 -16.46 3.90
CA LEU A 80 -7.07 -16.76 3.57
C LEU A 80 -6.17 -16.78 4.82
N SER A 81 -6.32 -15.80 5.71
CA SER A 81 -5.51 -15.71 6.94
C SER A 81 -5.75 -16.91 7.86
N LEU A 82 -7.01 -17.34 8.02
CA LEU A 82 -7.36 -18.52 8.80
C LEU A 82 -6.83 -19.80 8.13
N ALA A 83 -6.91 -19.91 6.80
CA ALA A 83 -6.35 -21.04 6.06
C ALA A 83 -4.83 -21.14 6.24
N MET A 84 -4.10 -20.01 6.26
CA MET A 84 -2.66 -19.98 6.54
C MET A 84 -2.34 -20.48 7.96
N LEU A 85 -3.09 -20.06 8.97
CA LEU A 85 -2.89 -20.50 10.35
C LEU A 85 -3.21 -22.00 10.52
N LEU A 86 -4.31 -22.49 9.94
CA LEU A 86 -4.62 -23.92 9.95
C LEU A 86 -3.55 -24.75 9.23
N TRP A 87 -2.95 -24.21 8.16
CA TRP A 87 -1.81 -24.85 7.50
C TRP A 87 -0.63 -25.01 8.45
N THR A 88 -0.26 -23.95 9.18
CA THR A 88 0.86 -24.02 10.15
C THR A 88 0.62 -25.06 11.22
N ILE A 89 -0.59 -25.10 11.78
CA ILE A 89 -0.98 -26.08 12.80
C ILE A 89 -0.92 -27.50 12.22
N SER A 90 -1.58 -27.73 11.09
CA SER A 90 -1.63 -29.07 10.47
C SER A 90 -0.26 -29.61 10.07
N SER A 91 0.68 -28.74 9.69
CA SER A 91 2.02 -29.16 9.29
C SER A 91 2.94 -29.52 10.45
N SER A 92 2.68 -29.01 11.66
CA SER A 92 3.49 -29.31 12.85
C SER A 92 3.16 -30.67 13.48
N PHE A 93 2.08 -31.32 13.02
CA PHE A 93 1.83 -32.71 13.37
C PHE A 93 2.58 -33.61 12.39
N GLN A 94 3.54 -34.39 12.89
CA GLN A 94 4.07 -35.54 12.15
C GLN A 94 2.90 -36.49 11.87
N LEU A 95 2.54 -36.67 10.60
CA LEU A 95 1.40 -37.46 10.17
C LEU A 95 1.58 -38.94 10.57
N SER A 96 1.24 -39.29 11.80
CA SER A 96 0.76 -40.62 12.12
C SER A 96 -0.67 -40.70 11.58
N THR A 97 -0.92 -41.64 10.66
CA THR A 97 -2.22 -41.82 9.98
C THR A 97 -3.38 -42.13 10.92
N THR A 98 -3.11 -42.36 12.20
CA THR A 98 -4.07 -42.72 13.25
C THR A 98 -4.68 -41.50 13.95
N ASP A 99 -4.03 -40.33 13.91
CA ASP A 99 -4.52 -39.17 14.67
C ASP A 99 -5.65 -38.44 13.94
N GLN A 100 -6.78 -38.30 14.63
CA GLN A 100 -8.00 -37.70 14.08
C GLN A 100 -7.92 -36.17 13.99
N LEU A 101 -7.29 -35.51 14.97
CA LEU A 101 -7.26 -34.04 15.06
C LEU A 101 -6.55 -33.37 13.86
N PRO A 102 -5.35 -33.79 13.42
CA PRO A 102 -4.67 -33.16 12.28
C PRO A 102 -5.47 -33.33 10.98
N GLN A 103 -6.16 -34.46 10.82
CA GLN A 103 -6.97 -34.72 9.62
C GLN A 103 -8.19 -33.80 9.57
N ILE A 104 -8.87 -33.58 10.70
CA ILE A 104 -10.00 -32.65 10.78
C ILE A 104 -9.54 -31.21 10.46
N ILE A 105 -8.40 -30.78 11.02
CA ILE A 105 -7.79 -29.48 10.72
C ILE A 105 -7.50 -29.32 9.23
N ASP A 106 -6.98 -30.38 8.60
CA ASP A 106 -6.73 -30.42 7.15
C ASP A 106 -8.00 -30.25 6.31
N ARG A 107 -9.13 -30.86 6.74
CA ARG A 107 -10.43 -30.73 6.05
C ARG A 107 -10.95 -29.29 6.12
N PHE A 108 -10.85 -28.65 7.28
CA PHE A 108 -11.22 -27.24 7.45
C PHE A 108 -10.31 -26.31 6.65
N ARG A 109 -9.00 -26.57 6.65
CA ARG A 109 -8.01 -25.83 5.85
C ARG A 109 -8.35 -25.88 4.37
N PHE A 110 -8.67 -27.08 3.86
CA PHE A 110 -9.12 -27.27 2.48
C PHE A 110 -10.36 -26.41 2.16
N LEU A 111 -11.38 -26.44 3.01
CA LEU A 111 -12.61 -25.68 2.80
C LEU A 111 -12.34 -24.17 2.72
N LEU A 112 -11.59 -23.61 3.68
CA LEU A 112 -11.27 -22.18 3.71
C LEU A 112 -10.43 -21.76 2.50
N PHE A 113 -9.48 -22.59 2.09
CA PHE A 113 -8.65 -22.31 0.91
C PHE A 113 -9.45 -22.39 -0.40
N ALA A 114 -10.29 -23.41 -0.56
CA ALA A 114 -11.18 -23.55 -1.72
C ALA A 114 -12.16 -22.37 -1.83
N LEU A 115 -12.77 -21.95 -0.70
CA LEU A 115 -13.60 -20.76 -0.66
C LEU A 115 -12.80 -19.51 -1.03
N THR A 116 -11.58 -19.35 -0.50
CA THR A 116 -10.71 -18.23 -0.87
C THR A 116 -10.52 -18.17 -2.38
N LEU A 117 -10.15 -19.27 -3.04
CA LEU A 117 -9.97 -19.34 -4.49
C LEU A 117 -11.24 -18.98 -5.28
N LEU A 118 -12.39 -19.48 -4.84
CA LEU A 118 -13.67 -19.26 -5.53
C LEU A 118 -14.19 -17.83 -5.37
N LEU A 119 -13.93 -17.19 -4.24
CA LEU A 119 -14.41 -15.84 -3.96
C LEU A 119 -13.41 -14.76 -4.38
N PHE A 120 -12.13 -15.09 -4.57
CA PHE A 120 -11.07 -14.17 -4.90
C PHE A 120 -11.29 -13.42 -6.23
N PRO A 121 -11.14 -12.08 -6.30
CA PRO A 121 -10.73 -11.16 -5.23
C PRO A 121 -11.89 -10.51 -4.47
N ASP A 122 -13.02 -10.23 -5.12
CA ASP A 122 -14.01 -9.27 -4.61
C ASP A 122 -15.09 -9.88 -3.69
N GLY A 123 -14.97 -11.16 -3.32
CA GLY A 123 -15.99 -11.85 -2.54
C GLY A 123 -17.29 -12.12 -3.31
N ARG A 124 -17.27 -11.92 -4.64
CA ARG A 124 -18.43 -12.09 -5.53
C ARG A 124 -18.50 -13.52 -6.05
N TRP A 125 -19.71 -14.02 -6.25
CA TRP A 125 -19.97 -15.32 -6.87
C TRP A 125 -20.02 -15.22 -8.39
N GLN A 126 -18.86 -15.01 -9.03
CA GLN A 126 -18.75 -14.92 -10.49
C GLN A 126 -17.78 -15.97 -11.06
N PRO A 127 -18.15 -16.75 -12.06
CA PRO A 127 -19.50 -16.93 -12.61
C PRO A 127 -20.42 -17.62 -11.58
N THR A 128 -21.74 -17.63 -11.83
CA THR A 128 -22.76 -18.11 -10.86
C THR A 128 -22.60 -19.58 -10.43
N TRP A 129 -21.87 -20.40 -11.20
CA TRP A 129 -21.55 -21.78 -10.84
C TRP A 129 -20.54 -21.90 -9.68
N THR A 130 -19.77 -20.84 -9.38
CA THR A 130 -18.81 -20.83 -8.26
C THR A 130 -19.48 -21.09 -6.91
N ALA A 131 -20.72 -20.62 -6.73
CA ALA A 131 -21.52 -20.91 -5.53
C ALA A 131 -21.84 -22.40 -5.39
N LYS A 132 -22.11 -23.09 -6.51
CA LYS A 132 -22.35 -24.55 -6.51
C LYS A 132 -21.07 -25.31 -6.16
N VAL A 133 -19.93 -24.86 -6.66
CA VAL A 133 -18.63 -25.48 -6.34
C VAL A 133 -18.23 -25.22 -4.89
N ALA A 134 -18.57 -24.07 -4.33
CA ALA A 134 -18.40 -23.81 -2.90
C ALA A 134 -19.27 -24.72 -2.03
N ALA A 135 -20.55 -24.91 -2.40
CA ALA A 135 -21.42 -25.85 -1.72
C ALA A 135 -20.90 -27.30 -1.82
N ALA A 136 -20.42 -27.70 -3.00
CA ALA A 136 -19.77 -29.00 -3.18
C ALA A 136 -18.51 -29.15 -2.31
N SER A 137 -17.67 -28.11 -2.23
CA SER A 137 -16.47 -28.11 -1.40
C SER A 137 -16.80 -28.26 0.08
N ALA A 138 -17.89 -27.62 0.54
CA ALA A 138 -18.40 -27.77 1.91
C ALA A 138 -18.92 -29.19 2.18
N ALA A 139 -19.67 -29.78 1.25
CA ALA A 139 -20.14 -31.16 1.36
C ALA A 139 -18.97 -32.17 1.38
N ILE A 140 -17.94 -31.94 0.56
CA ILE A 140 -16.73 -32.78 0.53
C ILE A 140 -15.94 -32.63 1.83
N ALA A 141 -15.81 -31.42 2.39
CA ALA A 141 -15.18 -31.23 3.69
C ALA A 141 -15.93 -31.95 4.81
N LEU A 142 -17.26 -31.91 4.81
CA LEU A 142 -18.10 -32.66 5.76
C LEU A 142 -17.93 -34.17 5.60
N LEU A 143 -17.93 -34.67 4.37
CA LEU A 143 -17.65 -36.07 4.07
C LEU A 143 -16.27 -36.49 4.59
N GLY A 144 -15.25 -35.66 4.36
CA GLY A 144 -13.91 -35.90 4.89
C GLY A 144 -13.86 -35.95 6.42
N ILE A 145 -14.67 -35.15 7.12
CA ILE A 145 -14.78 -35.20 8.59
C ILE A 145 -15.47 -36.52 9.02
N LEU A 146 -16.53 -36.93 8.34
CA LEU A 146 -17.21 -38.19 8.63
C LEU A 146 -16.32 -39.41 8.38
N GLU A 147 -15.49 -39.38 7.32
CA GLU A 147 -14.44 -40.39 7.06
C GLU A 147 -13.44 -40.45 8.22
N THR A 148 -12.94 -39.30 8.70
CA THR A 148 -11.96 -39.25 9.81
C THR A 148 -12.51 -39.76 11.14
N LEU A 149 -13.82 -39.61 11.36
CA LEU A 149 -14.51 -40.09 12.55
C LEU A 149 -14.92 -41.57 12.45
N GLY A 150 -14.71 -42.21 11.29
CA GLY A 150 -15.03 -43.62 11.07
C GLY A 150 -16.51 -43.91 10.79
N PHE A 151 -17.34 -42.87 10.54
CA PHE A 151 -18.75 -43.06 10.18
C PHE A 151 -18.92 -43.59 8.75
N VAL A 152 -17.94 -43.33 7.87
CA VAL A 152 -17.97 -43.74 6.46
C VAL A 152 -16.64 -44.37 6.09
N PRO A 153 -16.59 -45.62 5.59
CA PRO A 153 -15.35 -46.32 5.24
C PRO A 153 -14.82 -45.97 3.84
N THR A 154 -15.13 -44.77 3.31
CA THR A 154 -14.68 -44.34 1.97
C THR A 154 -13.34 -43.62 2.04
N THR A 155 -12.59 -43.63 0.92
CA THR A 155 -11.38 -42.82 0.73
C THR A 155 -11.57 -41.83 -0.42
N LEU A 156 -12.75 -41.20 -0.48
CA LEU A 156 -13.16 -40.37 -1.60
C LEU A 156 -12.84 -38.89 -1.39
N PHE A 157 -12.52 -38.47 -0.16
CA PHE A 157 -12.21 -37.07 0.12
C PHE A 157 -11.09 -36.51 -0.78
N LEU A 158 -9.94 -37.20 -0.85
CA LEU A 158 -8.75 -36.68 -1.54
C LEU A 158 -8.97 -36.45 -3.05
N PRO A 159 -9.49 -37.41 -3.84
CA PRO A 159 -9.75 -37.17 -5.26
C PRO A 159 -10.83 -36.10 -5.50
N LEU A 160 -11.88 -36.05 -4.66
CA LEU A 160 -12.93 -35.03 -4.78
C LEU A 160 -12.42 -33.63 -4.41
N ALA A 161 -11.57 -33.53 -3.38
CA ALA A 161 -10.93 -32.28 -2.98
C ALA A 161 -10.05 -31.72 -4.11
N ILE A 162 -9.26 -32.57 -4.78
CA ILE A 162 -8.46 -32.17 -5.95
C ILE A 162 -9.37 -31.62 -7.06
N LEU A 163 -10.48 -32.30 -7.36
CA LEU A 163 -11.43 -31.85 -8.38
C LEU A 163 -12.02 -30.46 -8.04
N CYS A 164 -12.35 -30.21 -6.78
CA CYS A 164 -12.80 -28.89 -6.33
C CYS A 164 -11.74 -27.80 -6.47
N ILE A 165 -10.47 -28.10 -6.17
CA ILE A 165 -9.37 -27.15 -6.37
C ILE A 165 -9.21 -26.85 -7.87
N ILE A 166 -9.24 -27.86 -8.74
CA ILE A 166 -9.17 -27.66 -10.20
C ILE A 166 -10.32 -26.77 -10.68
N ALA A 167 -11.55 -27.03 -10.20
CA ALA A 167 -12.70 -26.19 -10.50
C ALA A 167 -12.52 -24.75 -10.00
N ALA A 168 -11.94 -24.55 -8.81
CA ALA A 168 -11.65 -23.22 -8.28
C ALA A 168 -10.57 -22.48 -9.09
N ILE A 169 -9.53 -23.18 -9.57
CA ILE A 169 -8.53 -22.63 -10.49
C ILE A 169 -9.18 -22.23 -11.82
N PHE A 170 -10.05 -23.09 -12.36
CA PHE A 170 -10.79 -22.77 -13.58
C PHE A 170 -11.68 -21.53 -13.41
N ALA A 171 -12.28 -21.33 -12.23
CA ALA A 171 -13.02 -20.11 -11.91
C ALA A 171 -12.10 -18.88 -12.01
N LEU A 172 -10.91 -18.96 -11.43
CA LEU A 172 -9.91 -17.88 -11.44
C LEU A 172 -9.45 -17.53 -12.87
N VAL A 173 -9.21 -18.55 -13.71
CA VAL A 173 -8.86 -18.37 -15.12
C VAL A 173 -10.02 -17.77 -15.91
N SER A 174 -11.26 -18.21 -15.65
CA SER A 174 -12.46 -17.63 -16.28
C SER A 174 -12.60 -16.14 -15.94
N ARG A 175 -12.39 -15.76 -14.67
CA ARG A 175 -12.36 -14.36 -14.23
C ARG A 175 -11.27 -13.57 -14.92
N PHE A 176 -10.08 -14.15 -15.06
CA PHE A 176 -8.96 -13.48 -15.74
C PHE A 176 -9.28 -13.17 -17.21
N ARG A 177 -9.95 -14.10 -17.91
CA ARG A 177 -10.37 -13.91 -19.30
C ARG A 177 -11.48 -12.88 -19.46
N SER A 178 -12.43 -12.85 -18.51
CA SER A 178 -13.56 -11.91 -18.52
C SER A 178 -13.25 -10.53 -17.94
N ALA A 179 -12.13 -10.36 -17.22
CA ALA A 179 -11.76 -9.08 -16.63
C ALA A 179 -11.47 -8.04 -17.73
N THR A 180 -12.20 -6.92 -17.70
CA THR A 180 -11.95 -5.75 -18.57
C THR A 180 -11.09 -4.70 -17.88
N ASP A 181 -11.14 -4.63 -16.55
CA ASP A 181 -10.34 -3.73 -15.72
C ASP A 181 -8.86 -4.18 -15.64
N TYR A 182 -7.94 -3.24 -15.88
CA TYR A 182 -6.51 -3.44 -15.79
C TYR A 182 -6.06 -3.80 -14.36
N ALA A 183 -6.68 -3.19 -13.34
CA ALA A 183 -6.33 -3.43 -11.94
C ALA A 183 -6.66 -4.88 -11.53
N LEU A 184 -7.86 -5.36 -11.88
CA LEU A 184 -8.30 -6.72 -11.64
C LEU A 184 -7.43 -7.76 -12.36
N ARG A 185 -7.05 -7.50 -13.62
CA ARG A 185 -6.13 -8.38 -14.36
C ARG A 185 -4.76 -8.48 -13.70
N GLN A 186 -4.23 -7.36 -13.23
CA GLN A 186 -2.93 -7.34 -12.56
C GLN A 186 -2.99 -8.09 -11.23
N GLN A 187 -4.08 -7.93 -10.47
CA GLN A 187 -4.35 -8.67 -9.24
C GLN A 187 -4.34 -10.19 -9.48
N LEU A 188 -5.11 -10.66 -10.46
CA LEU A 188 -5.17 -12.07 -10.83
C LEU A 188 -3.82 -12.62 -11.35
N LYS A 189 -2.99 -11.80 -12.02
CA LYS A 189 -1.64 -12.21 -12.43
C LYS A 189 -0.73 -12.55 -11.25
N TRP A 190 -0.76 -11.76 -10.17
CA TRP A 190 0.06 -12.04 -8.98
C TRP A 190 -0.36 -13.34 -8.29
N VAL A 191 -1.66 -13.59 -8.20
CA VAL A 191 -2.16 -14.87 -7.67
C VAL A 191 -1.77 -16.02 -8.59
N ALA A 192 -1.99 -15.86 -9.89
CA ALA A 192 -1.63 -16.90 -10.86
C ALA A 192 -0.13 -17.22 -10.81
N LEU A 193 0.73 -16.21 -10.71
CA LEU A 193 2.17 -16.38 -10.55
C LEU A 193 2.49 -17.15 -9.27
N GLY A 194 1.98 -16.72 -8.13
CA GLY A 194 2.23 -17.42 -6.85
C GLY A 194 1.68 -18.84 -6.84
N LEU A 195 0.50 -19.07 -7.42
CA LEU A 195 -0.12 -20.39 -7.50
C LEU A 195 0.65 -21.32 -8.45
N VAL A 196 0.99 -20.88 -9.66
CA VAL A 196 1.73 -21.70 -10.64
C VAL A 196 3.12 -22.01 -10.12
N THR A 197 3.86 -21.01 -9.64
CA THR A 197 5.21 -21.21 -9.10
C THR A 197 5.17 -22.08 -7.85
N GLY A 198 4.27 -21.79 -6.91
CA GLY A 198 4.21 -22.54 -5.66
C GLY A 198 3.71 -23.98 -5.80
N VAL A 199 2.66 -24.22 -6.60
CA VAL A 199 2.21 -25.58 -6.93
C VAL A 199 3.26 -26.33 -7.74
N GLY A 200 3.95 -25.65 -8.67
CA GLY A 200 5.08 -26.22 -9.40
C GLY A 200 6.17 -26.73 -8.47
N LEU A 201 6.60 -25.92 -7.50
CA LEU A 201 7.59 -26.34 -6.49
C LEU A 201 7.10 -27.50 -5.63
N ILE A 202 5.83 -27.50 -5.21
CA ILE A 202 5.23 -28.58 -4.43
C ILE A 202 5.23 -29.89 -5.24
N LEU A 203 4.85 -29.84 -6.52
CA LEU A 203 4.83 -31.02 -7.40
C LEU A 203 6.26 -31.52 -7.67
N CYS A 204 7.20 -30.61 -7.94
CA CYS A 204 8.61 -30.95 -8.10
C CYS A 204 9.17 -31.62 -6.83
N ALA A 205 8.85 -31.10 -5.65
CA ALA A 205 9.25 -31.68 -4.38
C ALA A 205 8.69 -33.09 -4.18
N ARG A 206 7.40 -33.29 -4.48
CA ARG A 206 6.74 -34.60 -4.33
C ARG A 206 7.26 -35.62 -5.33
N LEU A 207 7.45 -35.22 -6.59
CA LEU A 207 8.01 -36.09 -7.62
C LEU A 207 9.46 -36.43 -7.32
N GLY A 208 10.26 -35.44 -6.92
CA GLY A 208 11.64 -35.62 -6.50
C GLY A 208 11.79 -36.59 -5.34
N ALA A 209 10.97 -36.42 -4.29
CA ALA A 209 10.93 -37.33 -3.14
C ALA A 209 10.48 -38.75 -3.51
N ALA A 210 9.53 -38.91 -4.44
CA ALA A 210 9.05 -40.22 -4.91
C ALA A 210 10.10 -40.96 -5.78
N LEU A 211 10.86 -40.21 -6.58
CA LEU A 211 11.96 -40.75 -7.39
C LEU A 211 13.17 -41.10 -6.53
N SER A 212 13.53 -40.26 -5.55
CA SER A 212 14.63 -40.53 -4.62
C SER A 212 14.34 -41.66 -3.64
N ALA A 213 13.06 -42.00 -3.41
CA ALA A 213 12.69 -43.16 -2.62
C ALA A 213 13.10 -44.51 -3.24
N GLN A 214 13.40 -44.54 -4.55
CA GLN A 214 13.85 -45.73 -5.28
C GLN A 214 15.39 -45.82 -5.41
N ALA A 215 16.12 -44.80 -4.99
CA ALA A 215 17.59 -44.72 -5.02
C ALA A 215 18.19 -44.78 -3.60
N GLU A 216 19.50 -45.01 -3.46
CA GLU A 216 20.18 -44.98 -2.16
C GLU A 216 19.98 -43.62 -1.48
N ARG A 217 19.41 -43.67 -0.27
CA ARG A 217 18.88 -42.50 0.43
C ARG A 217 20.00 -41.65 1.02
N SER A 218 20.26 -40.48 0.43
CA SER A 218 21.06 -39.45 1.12
C SER A 218 20.15 -38.55 1.95
N SER A 219 20.47 -38.41 3.24
CA SER A 219 19.71 -37.58 4.19
C SER A 219 19.57 -36.13 3.73
N THR A 220 20.58 -35.60 3.02
CA THR A 220 20.58 -34.25 2.47
C THR A 220 19.50 -34.02 1.40
N MET A 221 19.20 -35.04 0.59
CA MET A 221 18.22 -34.92 -0.50
C MET A 221 16.78 -34.85 0.03
N ASP A 222 16.48 -35.60 1.10
CA ASP A 222 15.17 -35.55 1.76
C ASP A 222 14.90 -34.17 2.39
N VAL A 223 15.91 -33.57 3.03
CA VAL A 223 15.83 -32.20 3.56
C VAL A 223 15.59 -31.19 2.44
N ALA A 224 16.26 -31.34 1.30
CA ALA A 224 16.09 -30.44 0.16
C ALA A 224 14.67 -30.51 -0.43
N TRP A 225 14.09 -31.71 -0.56
CA TRP A 225 12.72 -31.87 -1.04
C TRP A 225 11.68 -31.31 -0.07
N ASP A 226 11.87 -31.50 1.23
CA ASP A 226 10.99 -30.91 2.24
C ASP A 226 11.07 -29.37 2.22
N ALA A 227 12.28 -28.80 2.18
CA ALA A 227 12.48 -27.36 2.06
C ALA A 227 11.82 -26.79 0.78
N LEU A 228 11.89 -27.52 -0.34
CA LEU A 228 11.25 -27.13 -1.60
C LEU A 228 9.72 -27.14 -1.50
N PHE A 229 9.14 -28.14 -0.84
CA PHE A 229 7.71 -28.24 -0.56
C PHE A 229 7.23 -27.08 0.32
N GLN A 230 7.96 -26.79 1.41
CA GLN A 230 7.66 -25.69 2.31
C GLN A 230 7.76 -24.32 1.61
N THR A 231 8.76 -24.14 0.76
CA THR A 231 8.94 -22.91 -0.04
C THR A 231 7.77 -22.69 -0.99
N GLY A 232 7.27 -23.75 -1.64
CA GLY A 232 6.11 -23.66 -2.52
C GLY A 232 4.87 -23.10 -1.80
N ILE A 233 4.60 -23.53 -0.58
CA ILE A 233 3.48 -23.04 0.24
C ILE A 233 3.63 -21.54 0.53
N VAL A 234 4.84 -21.11 0.90
CA VAL A 234 5.14 -19.69 1.15
C VAL A 234 4.92 -18.84 -0.10
N ILE A 235 5.33 -19.33 -1.26
CA ILE A 235 5.16 -18.59 -2.53
C ILE A 235 3.68 -18.43 -2.89
N ILE A 236 2.85 -19.45 -2.67
CA ILE A 236 1.39 -19.33 -2.84
C ILE A 236 0.86 -18.22 -1.93
N ALA A 237 1.21 -18.28 -0.64
CA ALA A 237 0.80 -17.30 0.36
C ALA A 237 1.20 -15.86 -0.02
N LEU A 238 2.44 -15.67 -0.48
CA LEU A 238 2.96 -14.39 -0.96
C LEU A 238 2.24 -13.90 -2.23
N GLY A 239 1.90 -14.80 -3.16
CA GLY A 239 1.13 -14.43 -4.36
C GLY A 239 -0.25 -13.87 -4.02
N PHE A 240 -0.97 -14.51 -3.11
CA PHE A 240 -2.24 -13.99 -2.61
C PHE A 240 -2.07 -12.67 -1.83
N LEU A 241 -1.07 -12.59 -0.97
CA LEU A 241 -0.79 -11.40 -0.18
C LEU A 241 -0.48 -10.20 -1.07
N ALA A 242 0.44 -10.36 -2.03
CA ALA A 242 0.80 -9.35 -3.01
C ALA A 242 -0.43 -8.89 -3.80
N SER A 243 -1.35 -9.80 -4.08
CA SER A 243 -2.57 -9.52 -4.81
C SER A 243 -3.61 -8.75 -3.98
N LEU A 244 -3.82 -9.11 -2.70
CA LEU A 244 -4.78 -8.46 -1.81
C LEU A 244 -4.32 -7.08 -1.29
N LEU A 245 -3.03 -6.94 -0.99
CA LEU A 245 -2.48 -5.68 -0.50
C LEU A 245 -2.35 -4.62 -1.59
N ARG A 246 -2.23 -5.03 -2.86
CA ARG A 246 -2.04 -4.12 -3.99
C ARG A 246 -3.31 -3.39 -4.43
N TYR A 247 -4.49 -3.71 -3.89
CA TYR A 247 -5.76 -3.11 -4.31
C TYR A 247 -6.06 -1.71 -3.71
N ARG A 248 -5.02 -0.88 -3.60
CA ARG A 248 -5.02 0.60 -3.63
C ARG A 248 -3.61 0.94 -4.09
N LEU A 249 -3.32 0.84 -5.39
CA LEU A 249 -1.95 0.82 -5.93
C LEU A 249 -1.06 1.91 -5.31
N PHE A 250 -1.64 3.09 -5.10
CA PHE A 250 -1.01 4.26 -4.50
C PHE A 250 -0.82 4.19 -2.97
N ASP A 251 -1.74 3.57 -2.21
CA ASP A 251 -1.55 3.34 -0.76
C ASP A 251 -0.69 2.10 -0.47
N ALA A 252 -0.60 1.19 -1.44
CA ALA A 252 0.15 -0.06 -1.32
C ALA A 252 1.64 0.23 -1.19
N GLU A 253 2.17 1.23 -1.88
CA GLU A 253 3.58 1.65 -1.78
C GLU A 253 3.94 2.09 -0.35
N THR A 254 3.08 2.94 0.22
CA THR A 254 3.18 3.38 1.61
C THR A 254 3.01 2.21 2.59
N ALA A 255 2.06 1.32 2.32
CA ALA A 255 1.84 0.12 3.12
C ALA A 255 3.03 -0.85 3.10
N ILE A 256 3.57 -1.12 1.91
CA ILE A 256 4.69 -2.02 1.68
C ILE A 256 5.94 -1.45 2.34
N SER A 257 6.23 -0.16 2.19
CA SER A 257 7.40 0.45 2.85
C SER A 257 7.39 0.25 4.37
N ARG A 258 6.25 0.50 5.03
CA ARG A 258 6.12 0.32 6.49
C ARG A 258 6.22 -1.16 6.88
N SER A 259 5.57 -2.04 6.12
CA SER A 259 5.56 -3.47 6.42
C SER A 259 6.91 -4.12 6.15
N ALA A 260 7.61 -3.70 5.08
CA ALA A 260 8.96 -4.11 4.75
C ALA A 260 9.97 -3.56 5.77
N ALA A 261 9.81 -2.31 6.23
CA ALA A 261 10.63 -1.75 7.29
C ALA A 261 10.46 -2.55 8.58
N TYR A 262 9.23 -2.85 8.99
CA TYR A 262 8.99 -3.70 10.16
C TYR A 262 9.47 -5.13 9.98
N ALA A 263 9.27 -5.75 8.82
CA ALA A 263 9.78 -7.09 8.55
C ALA A 263 11.32 -7.12 8.62
N ALA A 264 11.99 -6.17 7.98
CA ALA A 264 13.44 -6.04 8.03
C ALA A 264 13.94 -5.73 9.45
N LEU A 265 13.21 -4.91 10.22
CA LEU A 265 13.52 -4.64 11.62
C LEU A 265 13.37 -5.89 12.48
N THR A 266 12.30 -6.67 12.31
CA THR A 266 12.08 -7.91 13.05
C THR A 266 13.16 -8.94 12.71
N VAL A 267 13.47 -9.12 11.42
CA VAL A 267 14.56 -10.02 11.00
C VAL A 267 15.90 -9.55 11.56
N SER A 268 16.20 -8.25 11.47
CA SER A 268 17.42 -7.67 12.03
C SER A 268 17.49 -7.85 13.54
N LEU A 269 16.37 -7.68 14.25
CA LEU A 269 16.30 -7.87 15.70
C LEU A 269 16.57 -9.33 16.07
N VAL A 270 15.90 -10.28 15.41
CA VAL A 270 16.12 -11.72 15.63
C VAL A 270 17.56 -12.11 15.30
N ALA A 271 18.10 -11.64 14.18
CA ALA A 271 19.46 -11.91 13.77
C ALA A 271 20.50 -11.28 14.71
N THR A 272 20.26 -10.05 15.18
CA THR A 272 21.16 -9.35 16.12
C THR A 272 21.11 -10.02 17.48
N PHE A 273 19.93 -10.35 17.99
CA PHE A 273 19.76 -11.03 19.26
C PHE A 273 20.41 -12.42 19.22
N GLY A 274 19.98 -13.29 18.30
CA GLY A 274 20.51 -14.65 18.19
C GLY A 274 21.99 -14.69 17.80
N GLY A 275 22.44 -13.76 16.95
CA GLY A 275 23.85 -13.64 16.59
C GLY A 275 24.73 -13.17 17.76
N THR A 276 24.25 -12.20 18.54
CA THR A 276 24.97 -11.73 19.74
C THR A 276 24.99 -12.79 20.83
N GLU A 277 23.87 -13.48 21.05
CA GLU A 277 23.75 -14.60 21.99
C GLU A 277 24.73 -15.72 21.62
N ALA A 278 24.72 -16.19 20.36
CA ALA A 278 25.64 -17.23 19.89
C ALA A 278 27.11 -16.81 19.97
N LEU A 279 27.43 -15.53 19.69
CA LEU A 279 28.79 -15.00 19.78
C LEU A 279 29.26 -14.96 21.24
N ILE A 280 28.45 -14.45 22.15
CA ILE A 280 28.77 -14.38 23.58
C ILE A 280 28.88 -15.78 24.17
N GLU A 281 28.02 -16.72 23.77
CA GLU A 281 28.08 -18.10 24.23
C GLU A 281 29.36 -18.79 23.74
N ASN A 282 29.69 -18.69 22.45
CA ASN A 282 30.88 -19.34 21.89
C ASN A 282 32.18 -18.77 22.48
N LEU A 283 32.29 -17.44 22.58
CA LEU A 283 33.45 -16.80 23.22
C LEU A 283 33.49 -17.07 24.73
N GLY A 284 32.34 -17.02 25.42
CA GLY A 284 32.23 -17.28 26.85
C GLY A 284 32.62 -18.70 27.20
N GLN A 285 32.19 -19.70 26.43
CA GLN A 285 32.60 -21.09 26.58
C GLN A 285 34.10 -21.27 26.34
N THR A 286 34.65 -20.59 25.32
CA THR A 286 36.08 -20.70 24.95
C THR A 286 37.01 -20.05 25.97
N PHE A 287 36.63 -18.90 26.55
CA PHE A 287 37.52 -18.11 27.40
C PHE A 287 37.25 -18.21 28.91
N LEU A 288 36.01 -18.53 29.34
CA LEU A 288 35.60 -18.46 30.75
C LEU A 288 35.02 -19.77 31.32
N GLY A 289 34.77 -20.80 30.50
CA GLY A 289 34.25 -22.09 30.95
C GLY A 289 32.73 -22.16 31.20
N SER A 290 32.23 -23.35 31.54
CA SER A 290 30.80 -23.72 31.57
C SER A 290 30.01 -23.02 32.69
N GLY A 291 29.39 -21.87 32.38
CA GLY A 291 28.49 -21.18 33.32
C GLY A 291 27.87 -19.85 32.87
N ILE A 292 28.16 -19.34 31.66
CA ILE A 292 27.74 -17.98 31.24
C ILE A 292 26.36 -17.94 30.56
N GLY A 293 25.76 -19.08 30.23
CA GLY A 293 24.50 -19.14 29.47
C GLY A 293 23.33 -18.35 30.07
N SER A 294 23.30 -18.12 31.40
CA SER A 294 22.27 -17.31 32.03
C SER A 294 22.51 -15.80 31.95
N ILE A 295 23.76 -15.35 31.80
CA ILE A 295 24.14 -13.93 31.70
C ILE A 295 24.22 -13.50 30.23
N SER A 296 24.53 -14.42 29.32
CA SER A 296 24.64 -14.15 27.87
C SER A 296 23.35 -13.61 27.27
N GLY A 297 22.19 -14.16 27.61
CA GLY A 297 20.89 -13.69 27.11
C GLY A 297 20.57 -12.26 27.54
N ALA A 298 20.88 -11.88 28.77
CA ALA A 298 20.67 -10.52 29.27
C ALA A 298 21.60 -9.50 28.59
N MET A 299 22.87 -9.87 28.36
CA MET A 299 23.82 -9.03 27.63
C MET A 299 23.45 -8.90 26.14
N ALA A 300 23.04 -10.00 25.51
CA ALA A 300 22.56 -9.99 24.12
C ALA A 300 21.32 -9.11 23.94
N ALA A 301 20.38 -9.15 24.90
CA ALA A 301 19.21 -8.28 24.90
C ALA A 301 19.60 -6.79 25.03
N ALA A 302 20.54 -6.45 25.92
CA ALA A 302 21.01 -5.08 26.08
C ALA A 302 21.70 -4.54 24.81
N VAL A 303 22.55 -5.35 24.18
CA VAL A 303 23.21 -5.01 22.91
C VAL A 303 22.19 -4.84 21.78
N ALA A 304 21.22 -5.76 21.68
CA ALA A 304 20.15 -5.68 20.69
C ALA A 304 19.30 -4.41 20.88
N ALA A 305 18.99 -4.03 22.12
CA ALA A 305 18.23 -2.82 22.42
C ALA A 305 18.96 -1.53 21.98
N VAL A 306 20.28 -1.45 22.20
CA VAL A 306 21.10 -0.31 21.78
C VAL A 306 21.19 -0.23 20.25
N LEU A 307 21.34 -1.37 19.57
CA LEU A 307 21.46 -1.43 18.11
C LEU A 307 20.13 -1.20 17.39
N LEU A 308 18.99 -1.53 18.01
CA LEU A 308 17.69 -1.45 17.35
C LEU A 308 17.35 -0.03 16.86
N ASN A 309 17.71 1.00 17.62
CA ASN A 309 17.39 2.39 17.30
C ASN A 309 18.10 2.91 16.01
N PRO A 310 19.43 2.79 15.85
CA PRO A 310 20.09 3.17 14.59
C PRO A 310 19.68 2.27 13.42
N PHE A 311 19.37 0.99 13.65
CA PHE A 311 18.84 0.10 12.61
C PHE A 311 17.46 0.55 12.12
N HIS A 312 16.57 0.94 13.04
CA HIS A 312 15.25 1.47 12.70
C HIS A 312 15.36 2.64 11.73
N ALA A 313 16.17 3.65 12.05
CA ALA A 313 16.34 4.82 11.19
C ALA A 313 16.86 4.45 9.78
N ARG A 314 17.87 3.57 9.69
CA ARG A 314 18.45 3.15 8.39
C ARG A 314 17.47 2.33 7.55
N VAL A 315 16.79 1.37 8.17
CA VAL A 315 15.83 0.49 7.48
C VAL A 315 14.60 1.27 7.02
N SER A 316 14.08 2.18 7.85
CA SER A 316 12.97 3.05 7.45
C SER A 316 13.36 3.97 6.29
N ALA A 317 14.55 4.60 6.33
CA ALA A 317 15.02 5.46 5.25
C ALA A 317 15.24 4.68 3.95
N TRP A 318 15.82 3.47 4.04
CA TRP A 318 15.98 2.58 2.89
C TRP A 318 14.62 2.19 2.29
N ALA A 319 13.63 1.85 3.13
CA ALA A 319 12.30 1.48 2.69
C ALA A 319 11.55 2.66 2.04
N GLU A 320 11.63 3.86 2.63
CA GLU A 320 11.02 5.07 2.05
C GLU A 320 11.64 5.39 0.68
N HIS A 321 12.96 5.38 0.56
CA HIS A 321 13.65 5.64 -0.71
C HIS A 321 13.35 4.56 -1.77
N ARG A 322 13.22 3.29 -1.38
CA ARG A 322 13.03 2.18 -2.32
C ARG A 322 11.59 2.04 -2.81
N PHE A 323 10.61 2.35 -1.95
CA PHE A 323 9.19 2.11 -2.20
C PHE A 323 8.36 3.37 -2.38
N GLN A 324 8.84 4.56 -1.98
CA GLN A 324 8.16 5.85 -2.15
C GLN A 324 9.09 6.88 -2.85
N PRO A 325 9.59 6.60 -4.07
CA PRO A 325 10.53 7.47 -4.75
C PRO A 325 9.95 8.84 -5.06
N ASP A 326 8.67 8.93 -5.43
CA ASP A 326 8.05 10.17 -5.87
C ASP A 326 7.78 11.15 -4.72
N LEU A 327 7.37 10.64 -3.55
CA LEU A 327 7.27 11.44 -2.32
C LEU A 327 8.64 11.93 -1.84
N THR A 328 9.66 11.08 -1.95
CA THR A 328 11.04 11.45 -1.60
C THR A 328 11.58 12.54 -2.52
N ARG A 329 11.35 12.41 -3.84
CA ARG A 329 11.69 13.45 -4.82
C ARG A 329 10.95 14.75 -4.55
N LEU A 330 9.65 14.71 -4.24
CA LEU A 330 8.89 15.91 -3.88
C LEU A 330 9.53 16.67 -2.71
N LYS A 331 9.86 15.96 -1.62
CA LYS A 331 10.45 16.55 -0.41
C LYS A 331 11.81 17.22 -0.68
N ARG A 332 12.60 16.67 -1.60
CA ARG A 332 13.94 17.16 -1.94
C ARG A 332 13.94 18.22 -3.03
N GLU A 333 13.33 17.90 -4.17
CA GLU A 333 13.46 18.67 -5.41
C GLU A 333 12.52 19.87 -5.46
N LEU A 334 11.35 19.83 -4.79
CA LEU A 334 10.43 20.96 -4.81
C LEU A 334 11.01 22.17 -4.06
N PRO A 335 11.52 22.07 -2.82
CA PRO A 335 12.15 23.20 -2.14
C PRO A 335 13.35 23.78 -2.90
N GLU A 336 14.20 22.92 -3.46
CA GLU A 336 15.35 23.33 -4.28
C GLU A 336 14.89 24.11 -5.52
N ALA A 337 13.93 23.57 -6.27
CA ALA A 337 13.44 24.24 -7.45
C ALA A 337 12.72 25.55 -7.14
N LEU A 338 11.99 25.62 -6.02
CA LEU A 338 11.39 26.87 -5.55
C LEU A 338 12.45 27.91 -5.15
N ALA A 339 13.58 27.48 -4.59
CA ALA A 339 14.70 28.36 -4.28
C ALA A 339 15.40 28.89 -5.56
N THR A 340 15.37 28.12 -6.65
CA THR A 340 15.91 28.56 -7.95
C THR A 340 14.95 29.43 -8.77
N LEU A 341 13.66 29.49 -8.41
CA LEU A 341 12.74 30.45 -9.02
C LEU A 341 13.24 31.84 -8.67
N GLY A 342 13.78 32.54 -9.68
CA GLY A 342 14.40 33.85 -9.50
C GLY A 342 13.42 34.89 -8.93
N THR A 343 13.96 36.03 -8.52
CA THR A 343 13.23 37.15 -7.90
C THR A 343 12.07 37.70 -8.73
N ASN A 344 12.00 37.40 -10.04
CA ASN A 344 10.94 37.84 -10.95
C ASN A 344 9.81 36.81 -11.14
N ALA A 345 9.75 35.75 -10.33
CA ALA A 345 8.70 34.75 -10.45
C ALA A 345 7.33 35.30 -10.05
N SER A 346 6.36 35.22 -10.96
CA SER A 346 4.95 35.52 -10.67
C SER A 346 4.29 34.39 -9.87
N THR A 347 3.15 34.68 -9.27
CA THR A 347 2.33 33.71 -8.53
C THR A 347 1.90 32.53 -9.41
N GLN A 348 1.63 32.79 -10.69
CA GLN A 348 1.34 31.78 -11.70
C GLN A 348 2.55 30.89 -12.01
N THR A 349 3.75 31.46 -12.05
CA THR A 349 4.99 30.70 -12.26
C THR A 349 5.25 29.75 -11.09
N VAL A 350 5.03 30.21 -9.86
CA VAL A 350 5.11 29.35 -8.67
C VAL A 350 4.06 28.23 -8.76
N ALA A 351 2.81 28.53 -9.12
CA ALA A 351 1.78 27.51 -9.28
C ALA A 351 2.15 26.45 -10.32
N ARG A 352 2.67 26.85 -11.49
CA ARG A 352 3.13 25.94 -12.55
C ARG A 352 4.33 25.08 -12.13
N ALA A 353 5.19 25.55 -11.23
CA ALA A 353 6.31 24.77 -10.71
C ALA A 353 5.89 23.78 -9.60
N VAL A 354 4.83 24.10 -8.85
CA VAL A 354 4.36 23.33 -7.68
C VAL A 354 3.34 22.27 -8.08
N LEU A 355 2.27 22.63 -8.79
CA LEU A 355 1.11 21.77 -8.99
C LEU A 355 1.43 20.46 -9.74
N PRO A 356 2.23 20.45 -10.82
CA PRO A 356 2.56 19.20 -11.52
C PRO A 356 3.38 18.24 -10.66
N ARG A 357 4.30 18.77 -9.83
CA ARG A 357 5.13 17.94 -8.94
C ARG A 357 4.30 17.34 -7.80
N ILE A 358 3.37 18.11 -7.24
CA ILE A 358 2.43 17.58 -6.25
C ILE A 358 1.56 16.50 -6.89
N ASN A 359 0.97 16.76 -8.06
CA ASN A 359 0.13 15.78 -8.76
C ASN A 359 0.88 14.49 -9.07
N ALA A 360 2.13 14.60 -9.54
CA ALA A 360 2.99 13.43 -9.78
C ALA A 360 3.28 12.65 -8.49
N ALA A 361 3.57 13.35 -7.38
CA ALA A 361 3.99 12.72 -6.14
C ALA A 361 2.88 12.00 -5.36
N ILE A 362 1.65 12.51 -5.39
CA ILE A 362 0.50 11.91 -4.67
C ILE A 362 -0.52 11.25 -5.60
N HIS A 363 -0.23 11.28 -6.90
CA HIS A 363 -1.09 10.80 -7.99
C HIS A 363 -2.47 11.47 -8.01
N ALA A 364 -2.52 12.77 -7.76
CA ALA A 364 -3.77 13.54 -7.89
C ALA A 364 -4.09 13.74 -9.38
N THR A 365 -5.35 13.52 -9.77
CA THR A 365 -5.80 13.77 -11.16
C THR A 365 -5.84 15.27 -11.47
N ARG A 366 -6.07 16.10 -10.45
CA ARG A 366 -6.16 17.55 -10.58
C ARG A 366 -5.75 18.24 -9.28
N SER A 367 -5.26 19.47 -9.38
CA SER A 367 -4.98 20.34 -8.24
C SER A 367 -5.12 21.81 -8.62
N ALA A 368 -5.33 22.67 -7.63
CA ALA A 368 -5.40 24.11 -7.82
C ALA A 368 -4.80 24.86 -6.64
N LEU A 369 -4.26 26.04 -6.93
CA LEU A 369 -3.71 26.95 -5.94
C LEU A 369 -4.60 28.19 -5.83
N LEU A 370 -5.03 28.48 -4.60
CA LEU A 370 -5.88 29.61 -4.24
C LEU A 370 -5.10 30.65 -3.46
N ILE A 371 -5.27 31.93 -3.81
CA ILE A 371 -4.89 33.08 -2.98
C ILE A 371 -6.11 33.97 -2.83
N ASP A 372 -6.54 34.19 -1.60
CA ASP A 372 -7.65 35.11 -1.26
C ASP A 372 -8.94 34.86 -2.06
N GLY A 373 -9.35 33.59 -2.14
CA GLY A 373 -10.55 33.16 -2.88
C GLY A 373 -10.34 33.01 -4.39
N SER A 374 -9.24 33.53 -4.95
CA SER A 374 -8.98 33.51 -6.39
C SER A 374 -8.02 32.40 -6.80
N ILE A 375 -8.33 31.68 -7.88
CA ILE A 375 -7.44 30.65 -8.45
C ILE A 375 -6.29 31.31 -9.22
N VAL A 376 -5.08 31.05 -8.74
CA VAL A 376 -3.83 31.52 -9.33
C VAL A 376 -3.34 30.54 -10.40
N GLY A 377 -3.55 29.24 -10.18
CA GLY A 377 -3.20 28.20 -11.14
C GLY A 377 -3.96 26.91 -10.86
N ALA A 378 -4.18 26.12 -11.91
CA ALA A 378 -4.79 24.81 -11.84
C ALA A 378 -4.08 23.85 -12.78
N GLU A 379 -4.02 22.57 -12.40
CA GLU A 379 -3.39 21.49 -13.14
C GLU A 379 -4.38 20.32 -13.22
N GLY A 380 -4.51 19.67 -14.38
CA GLY A 380 -5.45 18.55 -14.58
C GLY A 380 -6.93 18.94 -14.66
N ILE A 381 -7.26 20.24 -14.68
CA ILE A 381 -8.61 20.77 -14.86
C ILE A 381 -8.54 22.13 -15.58
N ARG A 382 -9.58 22.49 -16.35
CA ARG A 382 -9.65 23.81 -16.99
C ARG A 382 -9.85 24.90 -15.93
N LEU A 383 -9.16 26.03 -16.07
CA LEU A 383 -9.24 27.15 -15.12
C LEU A 383 -10.68 27.65 -14.90
N ALA A 384 -11.52 27.66 -15.92
CA ALA A 384 -12.93 28.06 -15.81
C ALA A 384 -13.74 27.11 -14.92
N GLU A 385 -13.57 25.79 -15.09
CA GLU A 385 -14.24 24.76 -14.28
C GLU A 385 -13.72 24.78 -12.84
N ALA A 386 -12.43 25.04 -12.65
CA ALA A 386 -11.86 25.19 -11.33
C ALA A 386 -12.46 26.40 -10.59
N ARG A 387 -12.62 27.54 -11.26
CA ARG A 387 -13.19 28.77 -10.68
C ARG A 387 -14.65 28.59 -10.27
N SER A 388 -15.47 28.01 -11.13
CA SER A 388 -16.88 27.74 -10.82
C SER A 388 -17.05 26.81 -9.62
N SER A 389 -16.06 25.95 -9.37
CA SER A 389 -16.06 25.03 -8.22
C SER A 389 -15.77 25.73 -6.90
N VAL A 390 -15.01 26.83 -6.92
CA VAL A 390 -14.63 27.61 -5.72
C VAL A 390 -15.69 28.66 -5.37
N GLU A 391 -16.41 29.19 -6.36
CA GLU A 391 -17.46 30.21 -6.17
C GLU A 391 -18.76 29.65 -5.54
N GLY A 392 -19.02 28.34 -5.66
CA GLY A 392 -20.14 27.69 -4.98
C GLY A 392 -19.90 27.54 -3.47
N ALA A 393 -20.95 27.64 -2.64
CA ALA A 393 -20.88 27.23 -1.24
C ALA A 393 -20.56 25.74 -1.18
N MET A 394 -19.27 25.39 -1.05
CA MET A 394 -18.82 24.02 -1.21
C MET A 394 -19.31 23.19 0.01
N PRO A 395 -20.13 22.15 -0.20
CA PRO A 395 -20.62 21.31 0.89
C PRO A 395 -19.46 20.57 1.57
N ALA A 396 -19.65 20.19 2.84
CA ALA A 396 -18.72 19.30 3.52
C ALA A 396 -18.71 17.94 2.82
N TRP A 397 -17.51 17.41 2.54
CA TRP A 397 -17.32 16.11 1.89
C TRP A 397 -18.09 15.02 2.65
N ASP A 398 -19.08 14.40 2.01
CA ASP A 398 -20.03 13.45 2.61
C ASP A 398 -19.55 11.98 2.53
N GLY A 399 -18.33 11.76 2.03
CA GLY A 399 -17.74 10.43 1.87
C GLY A 399 -18.33 9.62 0.73
N ASN A 400 -19.23 10.20 -0.08
CA ASN A 400 -19.82 9.54 -1.24
C ASN A 400 -18.98 9.81 -2.50
N GLU A 401 -19.02 8.92 -3.49
CA GLU A 401 -18.29 9.00 -4.77
C GLU A 401 -18.71 10.19 -5.68
N GLY A 402 -19.38 11.21 -5.13
CA GLY A 402 -20.06 12.26 -5.86
C GLY A 402 -19.20 13.51 -6.11
N ASN A 403 -18.86 13.72 -7.39
CA ASN A 403 -18.73 14.99 -8.12
C ASN A 403 -17.93 16.18 -7.56
N GLU A 404 -17.36 16.15 -6.35
CA GLU A 404 -16.55 17.27 -5.85
C GLU A 404 -15.16 17.26 -6.52
N PRO A 405 -14.78 18.33 -7.23
CA PRO A 405 -13.52 18.36 -7.97
C PRO A 405 -12.29 18.44 -7.05
N PHE A 406 -12.46 18.90 -5.80
CA PHE A 406 -11.39 19.09 -4.81
C PHE A 406 -11.80 18.64 -3.39
N PRO A 407 -11.82 17.33 -3.11
CA PRO A 407 -12.22 16.79 -1.80
C PRO A 407 -11.24 17.12 -0.66
N VAL A 408 -9.96 17.43 -0.97
CA VAL A 408 -8.95 17.72 0.05
C VAL A 408 -8.40 19.13 -0.09
N ARG A 409 -8.37 19.86 1.03
CA ARG A 409 -7.91 21.25 1.11
C ARG A 409 -6.85 21.39 2.18
N LEU A 410 -5.71 21.96 1.79
CA LEU A 410 -4.58 22.17 2.67
C LEU A 410 -4.30 23.67 2.76
N THR A 411 -4.40 24.23 3.96
CA THR A 411 -4.01 25.61 4.22
C THR A 411 -2.49 25.71 4.15
N ILE A 412 -1.97 26.55 3.25
CA ILE A 412 -0.53 26.83 3.15
C ILE A 412 -0.11 27.77 4.28
N GLY A 413 -0.94 28.77 4.57
CA GLY A 413 -0.70 29.77 5.60
C GLY A 413 -1.04 31.18 5.11
N ARG A 414 -0.61 32.19 5.89
CA ARG A 414 -0.65 33.60 5.52
C ARG A 414 0.59 33.95 4.69
N ILE A 415 0.39 34.67 3.59
CA ILE A 415 1.47 35.04 2.66
C ILE A 415 2.00 36.44 3.02
N VAL A 416 1.36 37.49 2.49
CA VAL A 416 1.69 38.90 2.75
C VAL A 416 0.41 39.57 3.26
N GLY A 417 0.50 40.25 4.41
CA GLY A 417 -0.67 40.78 5.11
C GLY A 417 -1.59 39.67 5.64
N ASP A 418 -2.91 39.80 5.42
CA ASP A 418 -3.91 38.79 5.81
C ASP A 418 -4.35 37.88 4.64
N ARG A 419 -3.68 37.95 3.48
CA ARG A 419 -3.98 37.08 2.33
C ARG A 419 -3.68 35.62 2.67
N ARG A 420 -4.69 34.76 2.55
CA ARG A 420 -4.60 33.32 2.83
C ARG A 420 -4.37 32.54 1.54
N ALA A 421 -3.46 31.57 1.60
CA ALA A 421 -3.27 30.62 0.52
C ALA A 421 -3.71 29.21 0.88
N MET A 422 -4.31 28.55 -0.10
CA MET A 422 -4.81 27.19 0.00
C MET A 422 -4.39 26.37 -1.21
N LEU A 423 -4.01 25.12 -0.95
CA LEU A 423 -3.80 24.10 -1.96
C LEU A 423 -5.02 23.18 -1.99
N LEU A 424 -5.64 23.07 -3.16
CA LEU A 424 -6.78 22.22 -3.44
C LEU A 424 -6.31 20.97 -4.19
N LEU A 425 -6.68 19.80 -3.69
CA LEU A 425 -6.29 18.51 -4.27
C LEU A 425 -7.53 17.74 -4.70
N GLY A 426 -7.53 17.33 -5.96
CA GLY A 426 -8.55 16.48 -6.55
C GLY A 426 -8.42 15.01 -6.13
N PRO A 427 -9.36 14.15 -6.52
CA PRO A 427 -9.23 12.72 -6.27
C PRO A 427 -8.08 12.10 -7.06
N ARG A 428 -7.72 10.88 -6.70
CA ARG A 428 -6.85 10.00 -7.49
C ARG A 428 -7.60 9.42 -8.71
N PRO A 429 -6.89 8.84 -9.70
CA PRO A 429 -7.53 8.18 -10.85
C PRO A 429 -8.53 7.07 -10.47
N ASP A 430 -8.34 6.45 -9.30
CA ASP A 430 -9.24 5.43 -8.74
C ASP A 430 -10.36 6.02 -7.86
N ALA A 431 -10.60 7.33 -7.94
CA ALA A 431 -11.54 8.11 -7.13
C ALA A 431 -11.28 8.07 -5.60
N SER A 432 -10.16 7.47 -5.17
CA SER A 432 -9.89 7.27 -3.75
C SER A 432 -9.15 8.47 -3.14
N LEU A 433 -9.31 8.68 -1.83
CA LEU A 433 -8.59 9.73 -1.10
C LEU A 433 -7.12 9.39 -0.83
N PHE A 434 -6.32 10.43 -0.59
CA PHE A 434 -4.91 10.35 -0.24
C PHE A 434 -4.66 9.69 1.12
N ALA A 435 -3.55 8.96 1.25
CA ALA A 435 -3.11 8.42 2.53
C ALA A 435 -2.64 9.55 3.47
N LYS A 436 -2.55 9.24 4.75
CA LYS A 436 -2.03 10.17 5.76
C LYS A 436 -0.58 10.54 5.47
N GLU A 437 0.24 9.59 5.02
CA GLU A 437 1.64 9.85 4.63
C GLU A 437 1.74 10.83 3.45
N ASP A 438 0.94 10.65 2.39
CA ASP A 438 0.95 11.55 1.23
C ASP A 438 0.63 12.99 1.65
N LEU A 439 -0.42 13.16 2.46
CA LEU A 439 -0.78 14.47 2.99
C LEU A 439 0.29 15.02 3.94
N SER A 440 0.98 14.18 4.68
CA SER A 440 2.10 14.60 5.54
C SER A 440 3.31 15.07 4.71
N ALA A 441 3.60 14.39 3.59
CA ALA A 441 4.66 14.76 2.68
C ALA A 441 4.35 16.12 2.02
N VAL A 442 3.12 16.31 1.53
CA VAL A 442 2.69 17.60 1.00
C VAL A 442 2.75 18.68 2.08
N ARG A 443 2.29 18.40 3.31
CA ARG A 443 2.37 19.34 4.44
C ARG A 443 3.80 19.75 4.77
N SER A 444 4.77 18.85 4.63
CA SER A 444 6.19 19.12 4.89
C SER A 444 6.80 20.14 3.92
N VAL A 445 6.26 20.26 2.70
CA VAL A 445 6.74 21.21 1.68
C VAL A 445 5.92 22.51 1.64
N LEU A 446 4.79 22.61 2.34
CA LEU A 446 3.98 23.84 2.40
C LEU A 446 4.77 25.07 2.85
N PRO A 447 5.69 25.01 3.83
CA PRO A 447 6.48 26.18 4.21
C PRO A 447 7.40 26.70 3.09
N ALA A 448 7.90 25.82 2.22
CA ALA A 448 8.68 26.23 1.06
C ALA A 448 7.79 26.93 0.02
N ILE A 449 6.59 26.37 -0.23
CA ILE A 449 5.58 26.97 -1.12
C ILE A 449 5.14 28.34 -0.59
N GLN A 450 4.88 28.45 0.72
CA GLN A 450 4.48 29.70 1.37
C GLN A 450 5.52 30.81 1.15
N ARG A 451 6.80 30.51 1.35
CA ARG A 451 7.90 31.47 1.14
C ARG A 451 7.98 31.92 -0.31
N ALA A 452 7.93 30.98 -1.26
CA ALA A 452 7.96 31.30 -2.69
C ALA A 452 6.77 32.17 -3.13
N LEU A 453 5.56 31.84 -2.66
CA LEU A 453 4.37 32.65 -2.94
C LEU A 453 4.45 34.03 -2.30
N SER A 454 5.05 34.16 -1.12
CA SER A 454 5.21 35.45 -0.44
C SER A 454 6.15 36.37 -1.20
N ALA A 455 7.27 35.83 -1.69
CA ALA A 455 8.16 36.56 -2.57
C ALA A 455 7.46 36.97 -3.87
N ALA A 456 6.72 36.06 -4.52
CA ALA A 456 6.02 36.33 -5.77
C ALA A 456 4.93 37.41 -5.64
N VAL A 457 4.10 37.35 -4.58
CA VAL A 457 3.06 38.36 -4.32
C VAL A 457 3.67 39.73 -4.05
N LEU A 458 4.76 39.79 -3.28
CA LEU A 458 5.45 41.05 -3.00
C LEU A 458 6.07 41.63 -4.28
N GLN A 459 6.62 40.78 -5.15
CA GLN A 459 7.19 41.21 -6.42
C GLN A 459 6.13 41.71 -7.41
N GLU A 460 5.00 41.03 -7.54
CA GLU A 460 3.89 41.50 -8.38
C GLU A 460 3.40 42.87 -7.90
N ALA A 461 3.24 43.07 -6.59
CA ALA A 461 2.85 44.36 -6.02
C ALA A 461 3.89 45.46 -6.30
N LEU A 462 5.18 45.13 -6.26
CA LEU A 462 6.26 46.05 -6.61
C LEU A 462 6.22 46.42 -8.10
N ASN A 463 6.08 45.44 -8.98
CA ASN A 463 6.00 45.66 -10.42
C ASN A 463 4.79 46.53 -10.79
N GLU A 464 3.62 46.27 -10.21
CA GLU A 464 2.43 47.11 -10.41
C GLU A 464 2.66 48.56 -9.93
N ALA A 465 3.38 48.75 -8.82
CA ALA A 465 3.69 50.09 -8.31
C ALA A 465 4.67 50.83 -9.25
N ILE A 466 5.66 50.12 -9.79
CA ILE A 466 6.60 50.65 -10.78
C ILE A 466 5.85 51.04 -12.06
N GLU A 467 5.01 50.16 -12.61
CA GLU A 467 4.22 50.44 -13.82
C GLU A 467 3.29 51.65 -13.63
N LYS A 468 2.61 51.74 -12.48
CA LYS A 468 1.79 52.92 -12.14
C LYS A 468 2.62 54.19 -12.07
N ARG A 469 3.83 54.12 -11.51
CA ARG A 469 4.74 55.27 -11.43
C ARG A 469 5.22 55.69 -12.81
N GLU A 470 5.58 54.74 -13.68
CA GLU A 470 5.98 55.04 -15.05
C GLU A 470 4.85 55.68 -15.87
N LEU A 471 3.62 55.16 -15.74
CA LEU A 471 2.44 55.74 -16.39
C LEU A 471 2.19 57.18 -15.91
N SER A 472 2.31 57.42 -14.60
CA SER A 472 2.20 58.76 -14.03
C SER A 472 3.25 59.70 -14.61
N LEU A 473 4.52 59.27 -14.67
CA LEU A 473 5.61 60.07 -15.22
C LEU A 473 5.43 60.35 -16.71
N ARG A 474 4.99 59.36 -17.50
CA ARG A 474 4.69 59.55 -18.93
C ARG A 474 3.58 60.57 -19.15
N ASN A 475 2.54 60.54 -18.32
CA ASN A 475 1.44 61.52 -18.40
C ASN A 475 1.93 62.92 -18.04
N GLU A 476 2.81 63.06 -17.04
CA GLU A 476 3.38 64.34 -16.63
C GLU A 476 4.31 64.93 -17.70
N VAL A 477 5.19 64.11 -18.30
CA VAL A 477 6.03 64.52 -19.44
C VAL A 477 5.18 64.95 -20.63
N ARG A 478 4.09 64.24 -20.91
CA ARG A 478 3.16 64.59 -22.00
C ARG A 478 2.47 65.94 -21.74
N ASP A 479 2.08 66.21 -20.50
CA ASP A 479 1.50 67.51 -20.11
C ASP A 479 2.52 68.66 -20.20
N LEU A 480 3.77 68.42 -19.76
CA LEU A 480 4.86 69.39 -19.92
C LEU A 480 5.12 69.71 -21.40
N ASN A 481 5.14 68.70 -22.26
CA ASN A 481 5.39 68.88 -23.69
C ASN A 481 4.24 69.65 -24.38
N SER A 482 2.98 69.40 -24.01
CA SER A 482 1.85 70.15 -24.55
C SER A 482 1.86 71.62 -24.13
N ARG A 483 2.27 71.92 -22.88
CA ARG A 483 2.45 73.28 -22.38
C ARG A 483 3.58 74.00 -23.12
N LEU A 484 4.72 73.33 -23.36
CA LEU A 484 5.83 73.90 -24.13
C LEU A 484 5.41 74.27 -25.55
N GLN A 485 4.72 73.37 -26.27
CA GLN A 485 4.20 73.66 -27.60
C GLN A 485 3.21 74.84 -27.60
N ALA A 486 2.38 74.96 -26.56
CA ALA A 486 1.47 76.10 -26.43
C ALA A 486 2.21 77.43 -26.22
N VAL A 487 3.33 77.41 -25.47
CA VAL A 487 4.19 78.59 -25.27
C VAL A 487 4.93 78.95 -26.56
N GLU A 488 5.52 77.97 -27.25
CA GLU A 488 6.17 78.20 -28.56
C GLU A 488 5.21 78.76 -29.59
N GLY A 489 3.98 78.22 -29.67
CA GLY A 489 2.92 78.75 -30.53
C GLY A 489 2.59 80.22 -30.20
N LYS A 490 2.47 80.57 -28.92
CA LYS A 490 2.27 81.97 -28.50
C LYS A 490 3.46 82.86 -28.86
N MET A 491 4.70 82.40 -28.67
CA MET A 491 5.89 83.16 -29.05
C MET A 491 5.98 83.37 -30.57
N ALA A 492 5.63 82.37 -31.38
CA ALA A 492 5.57 82.51 -32.84
C ALA A 492 4.54 83.56 -33.28
N THR A 493 3.38 83.62 -32.62
CA THR A 493 2.38 84.67 -32.88
C THR A 493 2.82 86.08 -32.45
N LEU A 494 3.68 86.18 -31.41
CA LEU A 494 4.24 87.46 -30.96
C LEU A 494 5.44 87.92 -31.81
N GLY A 495 6.26 86.98 -32.32
CA GLY A 495 7.42 87.27 -33.16
C GLY A 495 7.10 87.65 -34.60
N GLY A 496 5.94 87.22 -35.14
CA GLY A 496 5.48 87.60 -36.49
C GLY A 496 5.02 89.07 -36.64
N ASN A 497 5.02 89.84 -35.55
CA ASN A 497 4.55 91.24 -35.52
C ASN A 497 5.66 92.26 -35.25
N LEU A 498 6.94 91.88 -35.38
CA LEU A 498 8.05 92.83 -35.35
C LEU A 498 8.29 93.38 -36.77
N PRO A 499 8.01 94.67 -37.04
CA PRO A 499 8.42 95.29 -38.28
C PRO A 499 9.95 95.33 -38.32
N LEU A 500 10.53 94.79 -39.40
CA LEU A 500 11.90 95.08 -39.80
C LEU A 500 12.00 96.60 -40.02
N VAL A 501 12.71 97.28 -39.11
CA VAL A 501 13.15 98.67 -39.26
C VAL A 501 14.40 98.70 -40.12
#